data_AF-A0A2H6FBJ8-F1
#
_entry.id   AF-A0A2H6FBJ8-F1
#
_cell.length_a   1.000
_cell.length_b   1.000
_cell.length_c   1.000
_cell.angle_alpha   90.00
_cell.angle_beta   90.00
_cell.angle_gamma   90.00
#
_symmetry.space_group_name_H-M   'P 1'
#
loop_
_entity.id
_entity.type
_entity.pdbx_description
1 polymer ?
#
loop_
_entity_poly.entity_id
_entity_poly.type
_entity_poly.pdbx_seq_one_letter_code
_entity_poly.pdbx_strand_id
1 'polypeptide(L)'
;MRKIITISVLVAVLFIPVVSFSIVITESEFNEAHHKIDSLPVGDRVAFWAEKFVGTPYDPDPLGEYVRNRAIIADDRVDCMYMTFRTVELAMSKSYAGTVQRALTVRFHTRGKLDSHGKVTNYDDRYRYGIAMIRSGKFGRDVSAEIGRTTPLKGARGINSVDVILNDQAVNSVGNMKNGDIIFFVKDPEKRKVGEIIGHIGIVSVKNKGIFLIHASGIKNGSGAVKKVALEQYLRGMPFVGIIVTRYD
;
A
#
# COMPACT_ATOMS: atom_id res chain seq x y z
N MET A 1 47.85 14.24 -51.17
CA MET A 1 46.60 14.61 -50.47
C MET A 1 45.67 13.39 -50.45
N ARG A 2 45.51 12.72 -49.29
CA ARG A 2 44.57 11.60 -49.13
C ARG A 2 43.28 12.13 -48.49
N LYS A 3 42.13 11.96 -49.16
CA LYS A 3 40.79 12.30 -48.64
C LYS A 3 40.34 11.19 -47.69
N ILE A 4 40.05 11.55 -46.45
CA ILE A 4 39.39 10.67 -45.47
C ILE A 4 37.88 10.79 -45.73
N ILE A 5 37.22 9.66 -46.00
CA ILE A 5 35.76 9.58 -46.12
C ILE A 5 35.24 9.20 -44.73
N THR A 6 34.55 10.11 -44.07
CA THR A 6 33.88 9.86 -42.80
C THR A 6 32.50 9.26 -43.09
N ILE A 7 32.30 7.99 -42.72
CA ILE A 7 30.99 7.33 -42.78
C ILE A 7 30.26 7.61 -41.47
N SER A 8 29.21 8.42 -41.53
CA SER A 8 28.32 8.66 -40.39
C SER A 8 27.25 7.55 -40.34
N VAL A 9 27.34 6.67 -39.34
CA VAL A 9 26.31 5.67 -39.07
C VAL A 9 25.19 6.35 -38.28
N LEU A 10 24.03 6.51 -38.92
CA LEU A 10 22.82 7.02 -38.30
C LEU A 10 22.18 5.90 -37.45
N VAL A 11 22.31 5.99 -36.12
CA VAL A 11 21.62 5.06 -35.20
C VAL A 11 20.19 5.53 -35.03
N ALA A 12 19.25 4.89 -35.71
CA ALA A 12 17.82 5.09 -35.51
C ALA A 12 17.42 4.51 -34.14
N VAL A 13 17.16 5.39 -33.17
CA VAL A 13 16.58 5.01 -31.88
C VAL A 13 15.10 4.72 -32.12
N LEU A 14 14.75 3.44 -32.23
CA LEU A 14 13.36 2.97 -32.22
C LEU A 14 12.72 3.31 -30.87
N PHE A 15 11.89 4.35 -30.84
CA PHE A 15 10.95 4.60 -29.75
C PHE A 15 9.91 3.49 -29.77
N ILE A 16 10.09 2.47 -28.92
CA ILE A 16 9.03 1.51 -28.62
C ILE A 16 8.05 2.25 -27.70
N PRO A 17 6.81 2.52 -28.10
CA PRO A 17 5.82 3.10 -27.20
C PRO A 17 5.62 2.11 -26.05
N VAL A 18 5.95 2.55 -24.83
CA VAL A 18 5.62 1.81 -23.62
C VAL A 18 4.10 1.84 -23.51
N VAL A 19 3.46 0.77 -23.97
CA VAL A 19 2.02 0.57 -23.81
C VAL A 19 1.76 0.58 -22.31
N SER A 20 1.16 1.67 -21.83
CA SER A 20 0.71 1.76 -20.44
C SER A 20 -0.52 0.87 -20.32
N PHE A 21 -0.30 -0.36 -19.89
CA PHE A 21 -1.40 -1.22 -19.49
C PHE A 21 -2.03 -0.60 -18.24
N SER A 22 -3.27 -0.11 -18.35
CA SER A 22 -4.09 0.18 -17.18
C SER A 22 -4.29 -1.13 -16.41
N ILE A 23 -3.73 -1.23 -15.21
CA ILE A 23 -3.89 -2.38 -14.31
C ILE A 23 -5.19 -2.16 -13.53
N VAL A 24 -6.32 -2.11 -14.22
CA VAL A 24 -7.62 -2.18 -13.54
C VAL A 24 -7.92 -3.65 -13.32
N ILE A 25 -7.99 -4.07 -12.05
CA ILE A 25 -8.36 -5.46 -11.73
C ILE A 25 -9.81 -5.67 -12.14
N THR A 26 -10.00 -6.42 -13.22
CA THR A 26 -11.30 -6.76 -13.79
C THR A 26 -12.01 -7.85 -12.99
N GLU A 27 -13.32 -7.99 -13.19
CA GLU A 27 -14.08 -9.09 -12.61
C GLU A 27 -13.57 -10.46 -13.09
N SER A 28 -13.17 -10.58 -14.35
CA SER A 28 -12.60 -11.81 -14.89
C SER A 28 -11.28 -12.17 -14.19
N GLU A 29 -10.36 -11.21 -14.05
CA GLU A 29 -9.10 -11.42 -13.33
C GLU A 29 -9.34 -11.74 -11.85
N PHE A 30 -10.34 -11.10 -11.23
CA PHE A 30 -10.74 -11.42 -9.88
C PHE A 30 -11.19 -12.87 -9.77
N ASN A 31 -12.14 -13.31 -10.58
CA ASN A 31 -12.69 -14.66 -10.51
C ASN A 31 -11.61 -15.71 -10.79
N GLU A 32 -10.77 -15.50 -11.80
CA GLU A 32 -9.69 -16.43 -12.13
C GLU A 32 -8.67 -16.56 -10.98
N ALA A 33 -8.30 -15.44 -10.35
CA ALA A 33 -7.40 -15.46 -9.21
C ALA A 33 -8.07 -16.07 -7.97
N HIS A 34 -9.30 -15.67 -7.67
CA HIS A 34 -10.03 -16.03 -6.45
C HIS A 34 -10.17 -17.55 -6.31
N HIS A 35 -10.51 -18.26 -7.39
CA HIS A 35 -10.58 -19.73 -7.37
C HIS A 35 -9.26 -20.42 -6.95
N LYS A 36 -8.11 -19.78 -7.20
CA LYS A 36 -6.79 -20.34 -6.88
C LYS A 36 -6.37 -20.06 -5.44
N ILE A 37 -6.93 -19.03 -4.81
CA ILE A 37 -6.44 -18.52 -3.51
C ILE A 37 -7.47 -18.52 -2.39
N ASP A 38 -8.75 -18.80 -2.65
CA ASP A 38 -9.82 -18.67 -1.63
C ASP A 38 -9.57 -19.56 -0.40
N SER A 39 -8.97 -20.73 -0.58
CA SER A 39 -8.61 -21.64 0.51
C SER A 39 -7.36 -21.23 1.31
N LEU A 40 -6.61 -20.22 0.85
CA LEU A 40 -5.41 -19.77 1.54
C LEU A 40 -5.76 -18.93 2.79
N PRO A 41 -4.86 -18.92 3.81
CA PRO A 41 -4.94 -17.97 4.92
C PRO A 41 -5.09 -16.52 4.43
N VAL A 42 -5.77 -15.68 5.22
CA VAL A 42 -6.06 -14.28 4.85
C VAL A 42 -4.77 -13.53 4.51
N GLY A 43 -3.71 -13.71 5.29
CA GLY A 43 -2.40 -13.08 5.06
C GLY A 43 -1.82 -13.42 3.68
N ASP A 44 -1.90 -14.68 3.26
CA ASP A 44 -1.44 -15.11 1.93
C ASP A 44 -2.28 -14.50 0.81
N ARG A 45 -3.60 -14.38 1.00
CA ARG A 45 -4.48 -13.69 0.03
C ARG A 45 -4.15 -12.20 -0.06
N VAL A 46 -3.87 -11.53 1.06
CA VAL A 46 -3.47 -10.12 1.10
C VAL A 46 -2.14 -9.93 0.36
N ALA A 47 -1.13 -10.76 0.64
CA ALA A 47 0.16 -10.70 -0.06
C ALA A 47 -0.01 -10.97 -1.57
N PHE A 48 -0.84 -11.95 -1.95
CA PHE A 48 -1.14 -12.24 -3.35
C PHE A 48 -1.71 -11.02 -4.08
N TRP A 49 -2.72 -10.37 -3.50
CA TRP A 49 -3.35 -9.20 -4.12
C TRP A 49 -2.42 -7.99 -4.17
N ALA A 50 -1.58 -7.79 -3.14
CA ALA A 50 -0.56 -6.73 -3.17
C ALA A 50 0.40 -6.89 -4.36
N GLU A 51 0.80 -8.13 -4.69
CA GLU A 51 1.70 -8.41 -5.81
C GLU A 51 1.10 -8.02 -7.17
N LYS A 52 -0.23 -8.11 -7.31
CA LYS A 52 -0.93 -7.68 -8.54
C LYS A 52 -0.83 -6.19 -8.79
N PHE A 53 -0.60 -5.39 -7.75
CA PHE A 53 -0.40 -3.95 -7.89
C PHE A 53 1.02 -3.56 -8.30
N VAL A 54 2.03 -4.44 -8.21
CA VAL A 54 3.42 -4.08 -8.55
C VAL A 54 3.50 -3.56 -9.99
N GLY A 55 4.09 -2.38 -10.16
CA GLY A 55 4.14 -1.67 -11.44
C GLY A 55 3.00 -0.67 -11.68
N THR A 56 1.92 -0.72 -10.90
CA THR A 56 0.81 0.26 -10.99
C THR A 56 1.35 1.66 -10.72
N PRO A 57 1.06 2.66 -11.57
CA PRO A 57 1.58 4.01 -11.37
C PRO A 57 1.10 4.61 -10.04
N TYR A 58 1.93 5.47 -9.47
CA TYR A 58 1.60 6.21 -8.26
C TYR A 58 0.56 7.30 -8.57
N ASP A 59 -0.41 7.49 -7.68
CA ASP A 59 -1.36 8.59 -7.74
C ASP A 59 -0.75 9.89 -7.21
N PRO A 60 -0.46 10.89 -8.05
CA PRO A 60 0.16 12.13 -7.62
C PRO A 60 -0.82 13.09 -6.92
N ASP A 61 -2.12 12.84 -6.99
CA ASP A 61 -3.15 13.72 -6.42
C ASP A 61 -3.00 13.81 -4.90
N PRO A 62 -2.81 15.01 -4.33
CA PRO A 62 -2.68 15.17 -2.89
C PRO A 62 -3.85 14.64 -2.06
N LEU A 63 -5.06 14.62 -2.64
CA LEU A 63 -6.28 14.04 -2.02
C LEU A 63 -6.45 12.55 -2.31
N GLY A 64 -5.82 12.05 -3.37
CA GLY A 64 -6.12 10.78 -4.04
C GLY A 64 -7.24 10.93 -5.08
N GLU A 65 -7.01 10.45 -6.30
CA GLU A 65 -7.96 10.43 -7.41
C GLU A 65 -9.25 9.72 -7.02
N TYR A 66 -9.16 8.63 -6.26
CA TYR A 66 -10.32 7.91 -5.74
C TYR A 66 -11.22 8.80 -4.85
N VAL A 67 -10.62 9.73 -4.08
CA VAL A 67 -11.36 10.69 -3.26
C VAL A 67 -11.91 11.81 -4.13
N ARG A 68 -11.08 12.42 -4.98
CA ARG A 68 -11.49 13.53 -5.85
C ARG A 68 -12.66 13.14 -6.75
N ASN A 69 -12.59 11.94 -7.33
CA ASN A 69 -13.60 11.42 -8.25
C ASN A 69 -14.76 10.71 -7.54
N ARG A 70 -14.74 10.69 -6.20
CA ARG A 70 -15.71 9.98 -5.34
C ARG A 70 -15.93 8.53 -5.78
N ALA A 71 -14.85 7.87 -6.21
CA ALA A 71 -14.87 6.52 -6.76
C ALA A 71 -14.47 5.48 -5.72
N ILE A 72 -15.15 4.33 -5.68
CA ILE A 72 -14.71 3.19 -4.86
C ILE A 72 -13.55 2.44 -5.53
N ILE A 73 -13.63 2.25 -6.85
CA ILE A 73 -12.57 1.61 -7.63
C ILE A 73 -11.91 2.68 -8.50
N ALA A 74 -10.58 2.77 -8.38
CA ALA A 74 -9.69 3.70 -9.08
C ALA A 74 -8.31 3.04 -9.22
N ASP A 75 -8.26 1.83 -9.79
CA ASP A 75 -7.07 0.97 -9.79
C ASP A 75 -5.98 1.44 -10.78
N ASP A 76 -6.28 2.40 -11.67
CA ASP A 76 -5.33 2.95 -12.65
C ASP A 76 -4.09 3.59 -12.02
N ARG A 77 -4.25 4.23 -10.87
CA ARG A 77 -3.18 4.87 -10.10
C ARG A 77 -3.47 4.75 -8.62
N VAL A 78 -2.44 4.46 -7.84
CA VAL A 78 -2.63 4.19 -6.40
C VAL A 78 -1.65 4.96 -5.53
N ASP A 79 -2.15 5.51 -4.42
CA ASP A 79 -1.32 5.95 -3.30
C ASP A 79 -1.17 4.79 -2.28
N CYS A 80 -0.40 5.01 -1.22
CA CYS A 80 -0.16 3.97 -0.22
C CYS A 80 -1.44 3.56 0.54
N MET A 81 -2.38 4.48 0.75
CA MET A 81 -3.63 4.20 1.46
C MET A 81 -4.57 3.38 0.59
N TYR A 82 -4.81 3.83 -0.65
CA TYR A 82 -5.67 3.15 -1.61
C TYR A 82 -5.16 1.75 -1.94
N MET A 83 -3.85 1.60 -2.18
CA MET A 83 -3.25 0.28 -2.42
C MET A 83 -3.54 -0.69 -1.25
N THR A 84 -3.37 -0.23 -0.01
CA THR A 84 -3.69 -1.02 1.19
C THR A 84 -5.18 -1.34 1.28
N PHE A 85 -6.06 -0.34 1.09
CA PHE A 85 -7.50 -0.54 1.08
C PHE A 85 -7.91 -1.59 0.07
N ARG A 86 -7.52 -1.40 -1.19
CA ARG A 86 -7.94 -2.22 -2.31
C ARG A 86 -7.42 -3.65 -2.19
N THR A 87 -6.18 -3.82 -1.72
CA THR A 87 -5.60 -5.16 -1.48
C THR A 87 -6.42 -5.94 -0.44
N VAL A 88 -6.74 -5.31 0.69
CA VAL A 88 -7.57 -5.92 1.75
C VAL A 88 -8.97 -6.24 1.23
N GLU A 89 -9.56 -5.34 0.44
CA GLU A 89 -10.89 -5.52 -0.10
C GLU A 89 -10.99 -6.73 -1.02
N LEU A 90 -10.00 -6.89 -1.89
CA LEU A 90 -9.89 -8.04 -2.79
C LEU A 90 -9.64 -9.34 -2.01
N ALA A 91 -8.76 -9.31 -1.01
CA ALA A 91 -8.40 -10.48 -0.22
C ALA A 91 -9.51 -11.00 0.71
N MET A 92 -10.45 -10.13 1.10
CA MET A 92 -11.52 -10.43 2.06
C MET A 92 -12.91 -10.57 1.43
N SER A 93 -13.00 -10.63 0.10
CA SER A 93 -14.25 -10.74 -0.63
C SER A 93 -14.36 -12.08 -1.34
N LYS A 94 -15.59 -12.61 -1.40
CA LYS A 94 -15.93 -13.88 -2.07
C LYS A 94 -16.39 -13.71 -3.53
N SER A 95 -16.54 -12.45 -3.96
CA SER A 95 -16.98 -12.09 -5.31
C SER A 95 -16.50 -10.67 -5.62
N TYR A 96 -16.40 -10.35 -6.91
CA TYR A 96 -15.97 -9.03 -7.35
C TYR A 96 -16.90 -7.91 -6.84
N ALA A 97 -18.21 -8.11 -6.97
CA ALA A 97 -19.21 -7.20 -6.40
C ALA A 97 -19.10 -7.06 -4.87
N GLY A 98 -18.71 -8.13 -4.18
CA GLY A 98 -18.41 -8.13 -2.74
C GLY A 98 -17.28 -7.18 -2.35
N THR A 99 -16.33 -6.92 -3.25
CA THR A 99 -15.20 -6.00 -3.00
C THR A 99 -15.67 -4.56 -2.79
N VAL A 100 -16.73 -4.14 -3.47
CA VAL A 100 -17.33 -2.81 -3.29
C VAL A 100 -17.98 -2.71 -1.91
N GLN A 101 -18.73 -3.74 -1.49
CA GLN A 101 -19.34 -3.77 -0.15
C GLN A 101 -18.28 -3.79 0.96
N ARG A 102 -17.18 -4.51 0.72
CA ARG A 102 -16.03 -4.51 1.62
C ARG A 102 -15.40 -3.12 1.70
N ALA A 103 -15.18 -2.44 0.58
CA ALA A 103 -14.61 -1.09 0.54
C ALA A 103 -15.44 -0.09 1.34
N LEU A 104 -16.77 -0.10 1.17
CA LEU A 104 -17.69 0.74 1.94
C LEU A 104 -17.64 0.45 3.45
N THR A 105 -17.20 -0.74 3.85
CA THR A 105 -17.11 -1.13 5.26
C THR A 105 -15.75 -0.79 5.87
N VAL A 106 -14.65 -1.03 5.14
CA VAL A 106 -13.29 -0.94 5.70
C VAL A 106 -12.67 0.45 5.58
N ARG A 107 -12.99 1.21 4.53
CA ARG A 107 -12.39 2.55 4.33
C ARG A 107 -12.93 3.62 5.25
N PHE A 108 -14.10 3.38 5.86
CA PHE A 108 -14.87 4.40 6.58
C PHE A 108 -14.91 4.15 8.09
N HIS A 109 -15.03 5.22 8.86
CA HIS A 109 -15.27 5.13 10.31
C HIS A 109 -16.61 4.42 10.56
N THR A 110 -17.66 4.83 9.85
CA THR A 110 -18.97 4.19 9.86
C THR A 110 -19.09 3.21 8.68
N ARG A 111 -19.89 3.57 7.67
CA ARG A 111 -20.03 2.88 6.38
C ARG A 111 -20.11 3.93 5.27
N GLY A 112 -19.42 3.67 4.16
CA GLY A 112 -19.53 4.44 2.94
C GLY A 112 -20.95 4.33 2.34
N LYS A 113 -21.40 5.41 1.71
CA LYS A 113 -22.71 5.52 1.06
C LYS A 113 -22.52 5.87 -0.40
N LEU A 114 -23.27 5.22 -1.28
CA LEU A 114 -23.27 5.49 -2.71
C LEU A 114 -24.53 6.28 -3.09
N ASP A 115 -24.42 7.18 -4.06
CA ASP A 115 -25.57 7.76 -4.76
C ASP A 115 -26.07 6.82 -5.89
N SER A 116 -27.11 7.26 -6.61
CA SER A 116 -27.68 6.55 -7.76
C SER A 116 -26.71 6.33 -8.92
N HIS A 117 -25.58 7.04 -8.95
CA HIS A 117 -24.54 6.93 -9.97
C HIS A 117 -23.31 6.13 -9.47
N GLY A 118 -23.41 5.51 -8.29
CA GLY A 118 -22.31 4.73 -7.71
C GLY A 118 -21.16 5.59 -7.17
N LYS A 119 -21.38 6.89 -6.94
CA LYS A 119 -20.38 7.78 -6.32
C LYS A 119 -20.55 7.82 -4.82
N VAL A 120 -19.43 7.87 -4.10
CA VAL A 120 -19.43 7.96 -2.64
C VAL A 120 -19.89 9.35 -2.20
N THR A 121 -20.89 9.42 -1.33
CA THR A 121 -21.46 10.70 -0.86
C THR A 121 -20.85 11.20 0.45
N ASN A 122 -20.19 10.33 1.22
CA ASN A 122 -19.61 10.65 2.54
C ASN A 122 -18.10 10.38 2.63
N TYR A 123 -17.33 10.76 1.60
CA TYR A 123 -15.89 10.47 1.57
C TYR A 123 -15.08 11.11 2.71
N ASP A 124 -15.62 12.13 3.37
CA ASP A 124 -15.01 12.75 4.55
C ASP A 124 -15.04 11.85 5.79
N ASP A 125 -15.92 10.83 5.83
CA ASP A 125 -15.97 9.82 6.89
C ASP A 125 -14.93 8.70 6.71
N ARG A 126 -14.08 8.77 5.68
CA ARG A 126 -13.01 7.78 5.47
C ARG A 126 -11.89 7.91 6.51
N TYR A 127 -11.14 6.84 6.72
CA TYR A 127 -9.86 6.91 7.41
C TYR A 127 -8.87 7.76 6.62
N ARG A 128 -8.56 8.95 7.14
CA ARG A 128 -7.56 9.86 6.56
C ARG A 128 -6.15 9.67 7.12
N TYR A 129 -6.03 8.91 8.22
CA TYR A 129 -4.78 8.73 8.96
C TYR A 129 -4.58 7.25 9.28
N GLY A 130 -3.37 6.73 8.99
CA GLY A 130 -3.03 5.33 9.24
C GLY A 130 -3.21 4.88 10.70
N ILE A 131 -3.00 5.78 11.67
CA ILE A 131 -3.22 5.44 13.08
C ILE A 131 -4.69 5.13 13.40
N ALA A 132 -5.63 5.77 12.70
CA ALA A 132 -7.05 5.48 12.85
C ALA A 132 -7.41 4.14 12.20
N MET A 133 -6.72 3.76 11.11
CA MET A 133 -6.85 2.42 10.52
C MET A 133 -6.42 1.35 11.52
N ILE A 134 -5.24 1.48 12.13
CA ILE A 134 -4.75 0.54 13.15
C ILE A 134 -5.74 0.39 14.30
N ARG A 135 -6.14 1.51 14.92
CA ARG A 135 -7.06 1.50 16.09
C ARG A 135 -8.46 0.99 15.76
N SER A 136 -8.87 1.00 14.50
CA SER A 136 -10.18 0.49 14.11
C SER A 136 -10.30 -1.03 14.18
N GLY A 137 -9.16 -1.75 14.15
CA GLY A 137 -9.13 -3.20 13.99
C GLY A 137 -9.60 -3.70 12.61
N LYS A 138 -10.07 -2.80 11.71
CA LYS A 138 -10.52 -3.17 10.36
C LYS A 138 -9.38 -3.49 9.41
N PHE A 139 -8.13 -3.26 9.83
CA PHE A 139 -6.91 -3.50 9.07
C PHE A 139 -6.01 -4.54 9.76
N GLY A 140 -6.63 -5.50 10.45
CA GLY A 140 -5.92 -6.48 11.27
C GLY A 140 -5.63 -5.96 12.68
N ARG A 141 -5.20 -6.87 13.54
CA ARG A 141 -4.80 -6.61 14.92
C ARG A 141 -3.35 -6.17 14.96
N ASP A 142 -3.00 -5.26 15.86
CA ASP A 142 -1.60 -4.88 16.11
C ASP A 142 -0.82 -6.07 16.69
N VAL A 143 0.22 -6.49 15.99
CA VAL A 143 1.11 -7.60 16.34
C VAL A 143 2.54 -7.12 16.62
N SER A 144 2.76 -5.82 16.76
CA SER A 144 4.10 -5.23 16.89
C SER A 144 4.90 -5.84 18.06
N ALA A 145 4.26 -6.02 19.21
CA ALA A 145 4.87 -6.62 20.40
C ALA A 145 5.14 -8.13 20.26
N GLU A 146 4.49 -8.82 19.31
CA GLU A 146 4.73 -10.25 19.04
C GLU A 146 5.95 -10.48 18.16
N ILE A 147 6.26 -9.52 17.29
CA ILE A 147 7.34 -9.66 16.30
C ILE A 147 8.63 -8.94 16.72
N GLY A 148 8.57 -8.03 17.69
CA GLY A 148 9.71 -7.25 18.14
C GLY A 148 9.48 -6.48 19.43
N ARG A 149 10.57 -5.90 19.94
CA ARG A 149 10.52 -5.00 21.10
C ARG A 149 9.88 -3.67 20.71
N THR A 150 8.83 -3.28 21.40
CA THR A 150 8.19 -1.98 21.23
C THR A 150 8.70 -0.95 22.23
N THR A 151 8.64 0.32 21.84
CA THR A 151 8.94 1.48 22.69
C THR A 151 7.81 2.50 22.55
N PRO A 152 7.31 3.09 23.64
CA PRO A 152 6.30 4.12 23.58
C PRO A 152 6.89 5.40 22.95
N LEU A 153 6.23 5.89 21.91
CA LEU A 153 6.55 7.13 21.23
C LEU A 153 5.41 8.14 21.45
N LYS A 154 5.75 9.43 21.57
CA LYS A 154 4.75 10.50 21.70
C LYS A 154 3.69 10.41 20.60
N GLY A 155 2.42 10.38 21.00
CA GLY A 155 1.27 10.36 20.10
C GLY A 155 0.93 11.76 19.56
N ALA A 156 -0.26 11.88 19.00
CA ALA A 156 -0.84 13.12 18.49
C ALA A 156 -2.36 12.95 18.34
N ARG A 157 -3.10 14.05 18.16
CA ARG A 157 -4.55 14.02 17.86
C ARG A 157 -5.38 13.27 18.90
N GLY A 158 -5.16 13.61 20.18
CA GLY A 158 -5.85 12.96 21.30
C GLY A 158 -5.30 11.58 21.66
N ILE A 159 -4.16 11.17 21.07
CA ILE A 159 -3.42 9.97 21.45
C ILE A 159 -2.20 10.39 22.24
N ASN A 160 -2.05 9.87 23.46
CA ASN A 160 -0.92 10.20 24.34
C ASN A 160 0.38 9.57 23.84
N SER A 161 0.35 8.28 23.55
CA SER A 161 1.49 7.51 23.06
C SER A 161 1.04 6.42 22.08
N VAL A 162 1.98 5.95 21.27
CA VAL A 162 1.85 4.77 20.41
C VAL A 162 3.07 3.89 20.63
N ASP A 163 2.86 2.58 20.74
CA ASP A 163 3.95 1.62 20.87
C ASP A 163 4.49 1.28 19.48
N VAL A 164 5.81 1.39 19.31
CA VAL A 164 6.48 1.32 18.01
C VAL A 164 7.70 0.43 18.10
N ILE A 165 7.94 -0.40 17.08
CA ILE A 165 9.23 -1.07 16.91
C ILE A 165 10.18 -0.05 16.26
N LEU A 166 11.17 0.42 17.02
CA LEU A 166 12.15 1.38 16.50
C LEU A 166 12.97 0.78 15.36
N ASN A 167 13.51 1.63 14.48
CA ASN A 167 14.17 1.20 13.23
C ASN A 167 15.26 0.13 13.46
N ASP A 168 16.14 0.35 14.44
CA ASP A 168 17.21 -0.57 14.82
C ASP A 168 16.67 -1.97 15.22
N GLN A 169 15.52 -2.01 15.88
CA GLN A 169 14.84 -3.25 16.27
C GLN A 169 14.01 -3.84 15.12
N ALA A 170 13.45 -3.00 14.25
CA ALA A 170 12.59 -3.42 13.15
C ALA A 170 13.35 -4.31 12.14
N VAL A 171 14.62 -4.01 11.89
CA VAL A 171 15.50 -4.84 11.05
C VAL A 171 15.66 -6.24 11.64
N ASN A 172 15.82 -6.36 12.96
CA ASN A 172 15.95 -7.65 13.64
C ASN A 172 14.64 -8.45 13.67
N SER A 173 13.50 -7.76 13.57
CA SER A 173 12.17 -8.37 13.55
C SER A 173 11.72 -8.89 12.18
N VAL A 174 12.48 -8.65 11.10
CA VAL A 174 12.10 -9.03 9.73
C VAL A 174 11.77 -10.52 9.61
N GLY A 175 12.55 -11.39 10.25
CA GLY A 175 12.33 -12.84 10.21
C GLY A 175 11.03 -13.33 10.85
N ASN A 176 10.38 -12.50 11.69
CA ASN A 176 9.12 -12.81 12.36
C ASN A 176 7.88 -12.34 11.56
N MET A 177 8.09 -11.67 10.43
CA MET A 177 7.02 -11.17 9.59
C MET A 177 6.41 -12.27 8.72
N LYS A 178 5.12 -12.13 8.43
CA LYS A 178 4.32 -13.09 7.68
C LYS A 178 3.71 -12.43 6.44
N ASN A 179 3.29 -13.26 5.49
CA ASN A 179 2.51 -12.79 4.35
C ASN A 179 1.31 -11.96 4.81
N GLY A 180 1.12 -10.81 4.17
CA GLY A 180 -0.03 -9.95 4.40
C GLY A 180 0.05 -9.08 5.65
N ASP A 181 1.16 -9.13 6.40
CA ASP A 181 1.43 -8.13 7.43
C ASP A 181 1.39 -6.72 6.80
N ILE A 182 0.66 -5.80 7.42
CA ILE A 182 0.58 -4.42 6.98
C ILE A 182 1.51 -3.60 7.85
N ILE A 183 2.51 -2.97 7.24
CA ILE A 183 3.50 -2.13 7.92
C ILE A 183 3.07 -0.68 7.81
N PHE A 184 2.91 -0.04 8.96
CA PHE A 184 2.67 1.39 9.08
C PHE A 184 3.95 2.08 9.56
N PHE A 185 4.52 2.92 8.70
CA PHE A 185 5.79 3.59 8.97
C PHE A 185 5.56 4.86 9.79
N VAL A 186 6.21 4.94 10.95
CA VAL A 186 5.96 5.96 11.96
C VAL A 186 6.88 7.17 11.76
N LYS A 187 6.28 8.36 11.71
CA LYS A 187 7.02 9.62 11.68
C LYS A 187 7.56 9.97 13.06
N ASP A 188 8.80 10.45 13.04
CA ASP A 188 9.43 11.18 14.13
C ASP A 188 8.47 12.26 14.67
N PRO A 189 8.16 12.29 15.97
CA PRO A 189 7.31 13.31 16.58
C PRO A 189 7.72 14.73 16.20
N GLU A 190 9.02 15.01 16.12
CA GLU A 190 9.56 16.35 15.83
C GLU A 190 9.44 16.73 14.35
N LYS A 191 9.20 15.77 13.44
CA LYS A 191 9.06 15.98 11.99
C LYS A 191 7.60 15.94 11.49
N ARG A 192 6.63 15.88 12.40
CA ARG A 192 5.20 15.87 12.05
C ARG A 192 4.76 17.29 11.69
N LYS A 193 4.05 17.45 10.56
CA LYS A 193 3.60 18.78 10.11
C LYS A 193 2.19 19.11 10.60
N VAL A 194 1.32 18.10 10.63
CA VAL A 194 -0.08 18.20 11.02
C VAL A 194 -0.44 17.12 12.05
N GLY A 195 0.54 16.71 12.86
CA GLY A 195 0.36 15.64 13.87
C GLY A 195 0.08 14.26 13.29
N GLU A 196 0.48 14.02 12.03
CA GLU A 196 0.38 12.72 11.38
C GLU A 196 1.42 11.75 11.94
N ILE A 197 0.94 10.69 12.62
CA ILE A 197 1.79 9.67 13.25
C ILE A 197 2.35 8.72 12.21
N ILE A 198 1.51 8.27 11.27
CA ILE A 198 1.90 7.38 10.17
C ILE A 198 2.19 8.22 8.92
N GLY A 199 3.36 8.02 8.34
CA GLY A 199 3.78 8.72 7.13
C GLY A 199 3.69 7.88 5.85
N HIS A 200 3.70 6.55 5.96
CA HIS A 200 3.63 5.64 4.82
C HIS A 200 3.10 4.26 5.22
N ILE A 201 2.66 3.46 4.26
CA ILE A 201 2.12 2.11 4.46
C ILE A 201 2.64 1.18 3.37
N GLY A 202 2.89 -0.08 3.73
CA GLY A 202 3.14 -1.16 2.76
C GLY A 202 2.71 -2.51 3.30
N ILE A 203 2.84 -3.54 2.46
CA ILE A 203 2.38 -4.91 2.75
C ILE A 203 3.56 -5.87 2.58
N VAL A 204 3.69 -6.82 3.51
CA VAL A 204 4.72 -7.85 3.47
C VAL A 204 4.35 -8.97 2.51
N SER A 205 5.32 -9.38 1.69
CA SER A 205 5.28 -10.61 0.89
C SER A 205 6.52 -11.45 1.22
N VAL A 206 6.30 -12.69 1.67
CA VAL A 206 7.29 -13.71 1.95
C VAL A 206 7.24 -14.73 0.81
N LYS A 207 8.30 -14.78 0.01
CA LYS A 207 8.42 -15.70 -1.14
C LYS A 207 9.84 -16.19 -1.30
N ASN A 208 10.02 -17.48 -1.60
CA ASN A 208 11.30 -18.10 -1.92
C ASN A 208 12.41 -17.75 -0.90
N LYS A 209 12.08 -17.82 0.39
CA LYS A 209 12.94 -17.44 1.53
C LYS A 209 13.30 -15.94 1.63
N GLY A 210 12.80 -15.09 0.74
CA GLY A 210 12.93 -13.63 0.81
C GLY A 210 11.71 -12.98 1.44
N ILE A 211 11.94 -11.87 2.16
CA ILE A 211 10.90 -11.03 2.76
C ILE A 211 10.93 -9.65 2.10
N PHE A 212 9.81 -9.29 1.49
CA PHE A 212 9.68 -8.13 0.63
C PHE A 212 8.63 -7.17 1.17
N LEU A 213 8.86 -5.88 0.94
CA LEU A 213 7.86 -4.83 1.08
C LEU A 213 7.26 -4.53 -0.28
N ILE A 214 5.94 -4.57 -0.36
CA ILE A 214 5.16 -4.06 -1.49
C ILE A 214 4.53 -2.74 -1.06
N HIS A 215 4.86 -1.65 -1.76
CA HIS A 215 4.34 -0.33 -1.42
C HIS A 215 4.26 0.60 -2.61
N ALA A 216 3.30 1.52 -2.59
CA ALA A 216 3.22 2.63 -3.53
C ALA A 216 4.41 3.59 -3.30
N SER A 217 5.41 3.55 -4.19
CA SER A 217 6.61 4.38 -4.12
C SER A 217 6.48 5.53 -5.10
N GLY A 218 6.10 6.69 -4.59
CA GLY A 218 6.02 7.92 -5.39
C GLY A 218 6.01 9.16 -4.52
N ILE A 219 6.07 10.30 -5.19
CA ILE A 219 6.03 11.63 -4.58
C ILE A 219 4.74 12.30 -5.04
N LYS A 220 4.01 12.93 -4.12
CA LYS A 220 2.84 13.75 -4.47
C LYS A 220 3.25 14.85 -5.44
N ASN A 221 2.48 15.04 -6.51
CA ASN A 221 2.83 15.89 -7.65
C ASN A 221 4.08 15.44 -8.43
N GLY A 222 4.51 14.19 -8.28
CA GLY A 222 5.63 13.58 -9.00
C GLY A 222 5.23 12.30 -9.71
N SER A 223 6.21 11.51 -10.13
CA SER A 223 6.00 10.18 -10.69
C SER A 223 6.37 9.10 -9.67
N GLY A 224 5.93 7.87 -9.95
CA GLY A 224 6.20 6.73 -9.10
C GLY A 224 5.41 5.51 -9.56
N ALA A 225 5.61 4.40 -8.87
CA ALA A 225 4.85 3.19 -9.07
C ALA A 225 4.87 2.35 -7.79
N VAL A 226 3.98 1.37 -7.70
CA VAL A 226 4.07 0.33 -6.69
C VAL A 226 5.32 -0.51 -6.94
N LYS A 227 6.15 -0.64 -5.90
CA LYS A 227 7.41 -1.38 -5.95
C LYS A 227 7.38 -2.55 -5.00
N LYS A 228 8.12 -3.58 -5.38
CA LYS A 228 8.51 -4.69 -4.50
C LYS A 228 10.00 -4.59 -4.23
N VAL A 229 10.37 -4.46 -2.96
CA VAL A 229 11.77 -4.27 -2.53
C VAL A 229 12.08 -5.20 -1.37
N ALA A 230 13.35 -5.55 -1.17
CA ALA A 230 13.76 -6.32 0.01
C ALA A 230 13.47 -5.51 1.28
N LEU A 231 12.71 -6.10 2.22
CA LEU A 231 12.22 -5.36 3.38
C LEU A 231 13.37 -4.89 4.28
N GLU A 232 14.34 -5.76 4.54
CA GLU A 232 15.51 -5.46 5.37
C GLU A 232 16.30 -4.26 4.84
N GLN A 233 16.52 -4.21 3.51
CA GLN A 233 17.21 -3.09 2.87
C GLN A 233 16.39 -1.79 2.96
N TYR A 234 15.06 -1.88 2.80
CA TYR A 234 14.18 -0.73 2.93
C TYR A 234 14.22 -0.15 4.35
N LEU A 235 14.11 -1.00 5.39
CA LEU A 235 14.12 -0.58 6.78
C LEU A 235 15.44 0.13 7.16
N ARG A 236 16.59 -0.36 6.68
CA ARG A 236 17.89 0.29 6.92
C ARG A 236 17.99 1.70 6.32
N GLY A 237 17.29 1.98 5.22
CA GLY A 237 17.36 3.25 4.50
C GLY A 237 16.18 4.19 4.74
N MET A 238 15.19 3.80 5.56
CA MET A 238 13.93 4.54 5.65
C MET A 238 14.06 5.83 6.50
N PRO A 239 13.33 6.91 6.15
CA PRO A 239 13.35 8.18 6.91
C PRO A 239 12.43 8.16 8.15
N PHE A 240 11.92 7.00 8.54
CA PHE A 240 10.94 6.80 9.62
C PHE A 240 11.64 6.33 10.90
N VAL A 241 11.07 6.66 12.06
CA VAL A 241 11.65 6.29 13.37
C VAL A 241 11.40 4.84 13.74
N GLY A 242 10.40 4.21 13.12
CA GLY A 242 10.03 2.84 13.40
C GLY A 242 8.77 2.42 12.64
N ILE A 243 8.23 1.27 13.04
CA ILE A 243 7.05 0.66 12.42
C ILE A 243 6.03 0.21 13.46
N ILE A 244 4.77 0.18 13.05
CA ILE A 244 3.70 -0.58 13.67
C ILE A 244 3.26 -1.63 12.64
N VAL A 245 3.02 -2.86 13.07
CA VAL A 245 2.62 -3.96 12.18
C VAL A 245 1.27 -4.50 12.60
N THR A 246 0.34 -4.61 11.64
CA THR A 246 -0.93 -5.29 11.85
C THR A 246 -1.04 -6.55 11.01
N ARG A 247 -1.83 -7.50 11.50
CA ARG A 247 -2.02 -8.82 10.87
C ARG A 247 -3.49 -9.24 10.94
N TYR A 248 -3.95 -9.89 9.88
CA TYR A 248 -5.19 -10.66 9.92
C TYR A 248 -4.88 -12.09 10.35
N ASP A 249 -5.60 -12.57 11.36
CA ASP A 249 -5.55 -13.94 11.84
C ASP A 249 -6.40 -14.88 10.97
#